data_AF-A0A0D5C5E2-F1
#
_entry.id   AF-A0A0D5C5E2-F1
#
_cell.length_a   1.000
_cell.length_b   1.000
_cell.length_c   1.000
_cell.angle_alpha   90.00
_cell.angle_beta   90.00
_cell.angle_gamma   90.00
#
_symmetry.space_group_name_H-M   'P 1'
#
loop_
_entity.id
_entity.type
_entity.pdbx_description
1 polymer ?
#
loop_
_entity_poly.entity_id
_entity_poly.type
_entity_poly.pdbx_seq_one_letter_code
_entity_poly.pdbx_strand_id
1 'polypeptide(L)'
;MNLTVMRTLRTQLSVLTVILFTLGFAPYLTSDAFAASGISSAIADDPNDADAVYSVDDTIVITFPAQVNSTFASGTMTNAEFRANFTVANSDIDTADTISGIWNAGATALTLTIDTIAGSTPPVINTDTVLYDPTAGNIHYQGNGTEFTNTAVTLTGDFGLFVSVSASNGSGCSGDCEEPTLGVDSKGKRLVDNGFTYNGKSIDVERYFTPYPLVTVTTGEKNIAEFKIYDNLGPDNISHFELAFGLAKGEIMSNSKAVINWDKSFDGVATLSVDDPEHVLGDIEVSTSEGNCSEESAQQCLLVKVIHTFRAPLDFNILGTNVWDTERNAWQNYYNHGIEVVGPSMNPAKEYDGINNGQIYHLTETGRTTAVDEFGNSWSLVIDQWTMDYIPNKKIVDEIAMSGIAREHAYFNMYKYGQYLLAENELNQICPGCLDGSYEEIDNIFSYDFKERISKLDKPEVKQKMLLGSERAQKTMDYILDPILHLKNQ
;
A
#
# COMPACT_ATOMS: atom_id res chain seq x y z
N MET A 1 107.21 -2.79 -33.72
CA MET A 1 106.41 -1.55 -33.59
C MET A 1 104.97 -1.96 -33.54
N ASN A 2 104.59 -2.42 -32.36
CA ASN A 2 103.71 -3.56 -32.25
C ASN A 2 103.08 -3.52 -30.86
N LEU A 3 101.75 -3.50 -30.79
CA LEU A 3 100.88 -4.67 -30.90
C LEU A 3 100.64 -5.19 -29.47
N THR A 4 99.40 -5.65 -29.26
CA THR A 4 99.18 -6.96 -28.63
C THR A 4 99.11 -6.94 -27.10
N VAL A 5 97.91 -7.10 -26.53
CA VAL A 5 97.15 -8.36 -26.41
C VAL A 5 97.58 -9.13 -25.18
N MET A 6 96.56 -9.62 -24.47
CA MET A 6 96.59 -10.76 -23.55
C MET A 6 97.49 -10.62 -22.32
N ARG A 7 97.23 -11.24 -21.19
CA ARG A 7 96.09 -11.97 -20.60
C ARG A 7 96.66 -12.28 -19.20
N THR A 8 95.80 -12.31 -18.19
CA THR A 8 95.85 -13.22 -17.03
C THR A 8 97.21 -13.62 -16.42
N LEU A 9 97.34 -13.45 -15.10
CA LEU A 9 97.30 -14.57 -14.13
C LEU A 9 97.40 -13.96 -12.70
N ARG A 10 96.39 -14.18 -11.85
CA ARG A 10 96.33 -15.21 -10.78
C ARG A 10 96.95 -14.75 -9.43
N THR A 11 96.10 -14.56 -8.41
CA THR A 11 96.00 -15.39 -7.16
C THR A 11 97.04 -15.05 -6.09
N GLN A 12 96.80 -15.07 -4.77
CA GLN A 12 95.69 -15.48 -3.89
C GLN A 12 96.04 -15.01 -2.44
N LEU A 13 95.06 -15.16 -1.53
CA LEU A 13 95.17 -15.24 -0.05
C LEU A 13 95.42 -13.90 0.69
N SER A 14 94.84 -13.61 1.85
CA SER A 14 93.99 -14.36 2.79
C SER A 14 93.36 -13.37 3.78
N VAL A 15 92.09 -13.62 4.14
CA VAL A 15 91.48 -13.49 5.49
C VAL A 15 91.89 -12.31 6.39
N LEU A 16 90.96 -11.40 6.72
CA LEU A 16 90.41 -11.26 8.09
C LEU A 16 89.23 -10.28 8.14
N THR A 17 88.20 -10.75 8.84
CA THR A 17 86.90 -10.19 9.19
C THR A 17 86.94 -8.84 9.94
N VAL A 18 86.18 -7.84 9.49
CA VAL A 18 85.61 -6.78 10.35
C VAL A 18 84.18 -6.51 9.92
N ILE A 19 83.27 -6.69 10.88
CA ILE A 19 81.84 -6.41 10.83
C ILE A 19 81.64 -4.89 10.75
N LEU A 20 80.99 -4.40 9.70
CA LEU A 20 80.49 -3.03 9.62
C LEU A 20 78.98 -3.04 9.39
N PHE A 21 78.25 -2.70 10.45
CA PHE A 21 76.83 -2.37 10.43
C PHE A 21 76.66 -1.05 9.66
N THR A 22 76.23 -1.12 8.39
CA THR A 22 75.62 0.02 7.70
C THR A 22 74.20 -0.35 7.36
N LEU A 23 73.28 0.14 8.19
CA LEU A 23 71.84 0.24 7.97
C LEU A 23 71.60 1.11 6.72
N GLY A 24 71.68 0.49 5.55
CA GLY A 24 71.15 1.04 4.31
C GLY A 24 69.67 0.73 4.24
N PHE A 25 68.84 1.66 4.73
CA PHE A 25 67.43 1.74 4.36
C PHE A 25 67.36 1.96 2.85
N ALA A 26 67.26 0.88 2.08
CA ALA A 26 66.66 0.95 0.76
C ALA A 26 65.16 1.16 0.98
N PRO A 27 64.56 2.29 0.59
CA PRO A 27 63.13 2.30 0.40
C PRO A 27 62.87 1.29 -0.71
N TYR A 28 62.40 0.10 -0.33
CA TYR A 28 61.62 -0.73 -1.23
C TYR A 28 60.41 0.12 -1.59
N LEU A 29 60.54 0.94 -2.64
CA LEU A 29 59.41 1.30 -3.47
C LEU A 29 58.97 -0.03 -4.10
N THR A 30 58.21 -0.82 -3.35
CA THR A 30 57.23 -1.67 -3.99
C THR A 30 56.35 -0.67 -4.71
N SER A 31 56.52 -0.56 -6.04
CA SER A 31 55.37 -0.22 -6.84
C SER A 31 54.39 -1.32 -6.51
N ASP A 32 53.48 -1.04 -5.57
CA ASP A 32 52.26 -1.81 -5.51
C ASP A 32 51.62 -1.58 -6.86
N ALA A 33 51.97 -2.45 -7.81
CA ALA A 33 51.14 -2.79 -8.93
C ALA A 33 49.93 -3.49 -8.31
N PHE A 34 49.12 -2.70 -7.57
CA PHE A 34 47.72 -3.00 -7.41
C PHE A 34 47.22 -3.02 -8.85
N ALA A 35 47.14 -4.22 -9.41
CA ALA A 35 46.46 -4.43 -10.66
C ALA A 35 45.12 -3.72 -10.51
N ALA A 36 44.86 -2.73 -11.36
CA ALA A 36 43.64 -1.95 -11.27
C ALA A 36 42.49 -2.96 -11.27
N SER A 37 41.73 -2.99 -10.18
CA SER A 37 40.61 -3.91 -10.06
C SER A 37 39.49 -3.41 -10.98
N GLY A 38 38.75 -4.31 -11.61
CA GLY A 38 37.67 -3.94 -12.51
C GLY A 38 36.38 -3.64 -11.74
N ILE A 39 35.24 -3.88 -12.39
CA ILE A 39 33.91 -3.83 -11.76
C ILE A 39 33.91 -4.84 -10.60
N SER A 40 33.34 -4.47 -9.45
CA SER A 40 33.24 -5.39 -8.31
C SER A 40 31.96 -6.22 -8.33
N SER A 41 30.84 -5.62 -8.77
CA SER A 41 29.54 -6.29 -8.89
C SER A 41 28.64 -5.58 -9.91
N ALA A 42 27.70 -6.33 -10.48
CA ALA A 42 26.57 -5.83 -11.25
C ALA A 42 25.30 -6.54 -10.76
N ILE A 43 24.34 -5.79 -10.23
CA ILE A 43 23.14 -6.32 -9.59
C ILE A 43 21.92 -5.68 -10.23
N ALA A 44 21.05 -6.48 -10.82
CA ALA A 44 19.72 -6.08 -11.25
C ALA A 44 18.76 -6.05 -10.06
N ASP A 45 17.78 -5.14 -10.11
CA ASP A 45 16.73 -4.99 -9.10
C ASP A 45 15.51 -4.34 -9.75
N ASP A 46 14.31 -4.90 -9.59
CA ASP A 46 13.04 -4.19 -9.86
C ASP A 46 12.60 -3.51 -8.55
N PRO A 47 12.66 -2.17 -8.46
CA PRO A 47 12.36 -1.47 -7.22
C PRO A 47 10.93 -1.66 -6.70
N ASN A 48 10.01 -2.15 -7.54
CA ASN A 48 8.61 -2.32 -7.18
C ASN A 48 8.17 -3.79 -7.03
N ASP A 49 9.05 -4.75 -7.38
CA ASP A 49 8.78 -6.20 -7.34
C ASP A 49 7.44 -6.60 -8.01
N ALA A 50 6.95 -5.85 -9.01
CA ALA A 50 5.61 -6.07 -9.57
C ALA A 50 5.56 -7.25 -10.53
N ASP A 51 6.69 -7.57 -11.16
CA ASP A 51 6.84 -8.78 -11.96
C ASP A 51 8.29 -9.31 -11.88
N ALA A 52 8.66 -10.21 -12.78
CA ALA A 52 10.03 -10.72 -12.89
C ALA A 52 10.54 -10.65 -14.33
N VAL A 53 9.98 -9.70 -15.05
CA VAL A 53 10.30 -9.43 -16.43
C VAL A 53 11.14 -8.18 -16.44
N TYR A 54 12.21 -8.21 -17.22
CA TYR A 54 12.97 -7.00 -17.53
C TYR A 54 12.02 -5.93 -18.11
N SER A 55 11.77 -4.87 -17.34
CA SER A 55 10.71 -3.89 -17.57
C SER A 55 11.24 -2.44 -17.49
N VAL A 56 10.33 -1.47 -17.71
CA VAL A 56 10.63 -0.05 -17.52
C VAL A 56 10.66 0.24 -16.03
N ASP A 57 11.58 1.10 -15.59
CA ASP A 57 11.88 1.44 -14.19
C ASP A 57 12.72 0.41 -13.42
N ASP A 58 13.00 -0.76 -13.98
CA ASP A 58 14.01 -1.69 -13.48
C ASP A 58 15.38 -1.00 -13.38
N THR A 59 16.22 -1.52 -12.48
CA THR A 59 17.54 -0.96 -12.25
C THR A 59 18.68 -1.97 -12.36
N ILE A 60 19.87 -1.49 -12.71
CA ILE A 60 21.11 -2.24 -12.63
C ILE A 60 22.15 -1.39 -11.91
N VAL A 61 22.64 -1.88 -10.77
CA VAL A 61 23.67 -1.23 -9.95
C VAL A 61 25.04 -1.85 -10.23
N ILE A 62 25.91 -1.06 -10.84
CA ILE A 62 27.32 -1.40 -11.09
C ILE A 62 28.17 -0.80 -9.97
N THR A 63 28.89 -1.65 -9.23
CA THR A 63 29.74 -1.21 -8.12
C THR A 63 31.22 -1.29 -8.48
N PHE A 64 31.98 -0.34 -7.95
CA PHE A 64 33.41 -0.17 -8.14
C PHE A 64 34.14 -0.29 -6.79
N PRO A 65 35.34 -0.88 -6.74
CA PRO A 65 36.09 -1.08 -5.49
C PRO A 65 36.69 0.22 -4.93
N ALA A 66 36.71 1.30 -5.71
CA ALA A 66 37.12 2.63 -5.28
C ALA A 66 36.42 3.70 -6.12
N GLN A 67 36.51 4.95 -5.66
CA GLN A 67 35.90 6.10 -6.33
C GLN A 67 36.49 6.27 -7.74
N VAL A 68 35.61 6.34 -8.74
CA VAL A 68 36.01 6.59 -10.13
C VAL A 68 35.84 8.07 -10.48
N ASN A 69 36.44 8.50 -11.59
CA ASN A 69 36.06 9.76 -12.22
C ASN A 69 34.66 9.57 -12.83
N SER A 70 33.61 9.75 -12.03
CA SER A 70 32.29 10.03 -12.61
C SER A 70 32.50 11.22 -13.54
N THR A 71 32.39 10.99 -14.83
CA THR A 71 32.96 11.86 -15.87
C THR A 71 32.33 13.25 -15.92
N PHE A 72 31.30 13.52 -15.12
CA PHE A 72 30.52 14.75 -15.18
C PHE A 72 30.11 15.27 -13.81
N ALA A 73 30.20 16.60 -13.66
CA ALA A 73 29.84 17.35 -12.45
C ALA A 73 28.35 17.26 -12.08
N SER A 74 27.51 16.70 -12.95
CA SER A 74 26.06 16.54 -12.73
C SER A 74 25.68 15.30 -11.92
N GLY A 75 26.60 14.34 -11.71
CA GLY A 75 26.28 13.08 -11.03
C GLY A 75 25.42 12.12 -11.84
N THR A 76 25.21 12.38 -13.13
CA THR A 76 24.41 11.56 -14.04
C THR A 76 25.25 10.98 -15.18
N MET A 77 24.77 9.91 -15.81
CA MET A 77 25.33 9.28 -17.00
C MET A 77 24.21 9.10 -18.05
N THR A 78 24.47 9.50 -19.28
CA THR A 78 23.53 9.34 -20.40
C THR A 78 23.68 7.96 -21.05
N ASN A 79 22.64 7.51 -21.77
CA ASN A 79 22.67 6.27 -22.55
C ASN A 79 23.89 6.18 -23.49
N ALA A 80 24.24 7.29 -24.17
CA ALA A 80 25.38 7.32 -25.08
C ALA A 80 26.73 7.15 -24.36
N GLU A 81 26.85 7.72 -23.15
CA GLU A 81 28.05 7.57 -22.33
C GLU A 81 28.17 6.17 -21.75
N PHE A 82 27.05 5.58 -21.32
CA PHE A 82 27.04 4.19 -20.88
C PHE A 82 27.54 3.27 -21.99
N ARG A 83 27.00 3.39 -23.21
CA ARG A 83 27.40 2.58 -24.37
C ARG A 83 28.85 2.80 -24.81
N ALA A 84 29.42 3.96 -24.52
CA ALA A 84 30.83 4.22 -24.79
C ALA A 84 31.75 3.56 -23.75
N ASN A 85 31.25 3.29 -22.54
CA ASN A 85 32.05 2.80 -21.42
C ASN A 85 31.82 1.32 -21.09
N PHE A 86 30.63 0.79 -21.36
CA PHE A 86 30.22 -0.54 -20.95
C PHE A 86 29.60 -1.30 -22.11
N THR A 87 29.81 -2.62 -22.09
CA THR A 87 29.10 -3.58 -22.93
C THR A 87 28.41 -4.59 -22.03
N VAL A 88 27.20 -5.01 -22.41
CA VAL A 88 26.45 -6.06 -21.70
C VAL A 88 26.28 -7.23 -22.66
N ALA A 89 27.11 -8.25 -22.48
CA ALA A 89 27.22 -9.35 -23.44
C ALA A 89 25.86 -10.06 -23.62
N ASN A 90 25.49 -10.32 -24.87
CA ASN A 90 24.31 -11.08 -25.30
C ASN A 90 22.93 -10.46 -25.01
N SER A 91 22.85 -9.18 -24.63
CA SER A 91 21.59 -8.50 -24.29
C SER A 91 21.34 -7.23 -25.11
N ASP A 92 20.07 -6.84 -25.21
CA ASP A 92 19.65 -5.64 -25.95
C ASP A 92 19.88 -4.32 -25.22
N ILE A 93 20.23 -4.39 -23.93
CA ILE A 93 20.74 -3.22 -23.18
C ILE A 93 21.86 -2.55 -23.98
N ASP A 94 22.68 -3.32 -24.69
CA ASP A 94 23.83 -2.81 -25.46
C ASP A 94 23.50 -2.33 -26.88
N THR A 95 22.26 -2.48 -27.38
CA THR A 95 21.96 -2.06 -28.77
C THR A 95 20.63 -1.35 -29.02
N ALA A 96 19.59 -1.56 -28.21
CA ALA A 96 18.24 -1.08 -28.52
C ALA A 96 17.62 -0.20 -27.43
N ASP A 97 17.85 -0.50 -26.15
CA ASP A 97 17.12 0.13 -25.04
C ASP A 97 17.61 1.55 -24.72
N THR A 98 16.81 2.33 -24.01
CA THR A 98 17.28 3.62 -23.46
C THR A 98 17.38 3.54 -21.96
N ILE A 99 18.53 3.98 -21.43
CA ILE A 99 18.78 4.00 -20.00
C ILE A 99 19.27 5.37 -19.53
N SER A 100 19.02 5.65 -18.27
CA SER A 100 19.54 6.79 -17.54
C SER A 100 20.37 6.31 -16.35
N GLY A 101 21.51 6.95 -16.11
CA GLY A 101 22.44 6.55 -15.05
C GLY A 101 22.62 7.63 -13.99
N ILE A 102 22.74 7.24 -12.72
CA ILE A 102 23.04 8.10 -11.59
C ILE A 102 24.24 7.54 -10.83
N TRP A 103 25.24 8.38 -10.59
CA TRP A 103 26.40 8.05 -9.77
C TRP A 103 26.07 8.23 -8.28
N ASN A 104 26.19 7.14 -7.53
CA ASN A 104 25.89 7.04 -6.11
C ASN A 104 27.15 6.78 -5.28
N ALA A 105 27.00 6.88 -3.95
CA ALA A 105 28.05 6.54 -2.97
C ALA A 105 29.41 7.21 -3.24
N GLY A 106 29.40 8.48 -3.65
CA GLY A 106 30.62 9.21 -4.00
C GLY A 106 31.31 8.65 -5.24
N ALA A 107 30.56 8.28 -6.28
CA ALA A 107 31.07 7.65 -7.51
C ALA A 107 31.78 6.31 -7.28
N THR A 108 31.27 5.51 -6.34
CA THR A 108 31.65 4.09 -6.18
C THR A 108 30.56 3.14 -6.67
N ALA A 109 29.37 3.66 -7.01
CA ALA A 109 28.29 2.91 -7.62
C ALA A 109 27.63 3.73 -8.73
N LEU A 110 27.20 3.05 -9.80
CA LEU A 110 26.40 3.60 -10.89
C LEU A 110 25.09 2.83 -10.94
N THR A 111 23.98 3.52 -10.67
CA THR A 111 22.63 2.95 -10.82
C THR A 111 22.11 3.34 -12.18
N LEU A 112 21.82 2.35 -13.01
CA LEU A 112 21.17 2.48 -14.30
C LEU A 112 19.68 2.23 -14.11
N THR A 113 18.83 3.04 -14.73
CA THR A 113 17.38 2.87 -14.77
C THR A 113 16.95 2.66 -16.21
N ILE A 114 16.10 1.67 -16.46
CA ILE A 114 15.61 1.34 -17.79
C ILE A 114 14.46 2.28 -18.14
N ASP A 115 14.69 3.21 -19.07
CA ASP A 115 13.69 4.20 -19.45
C ASP A 115 12.75 3.66 -20.54
N THR A 116 13.29 2.92 -21.53
CA THR A 116 12.48 2.29 -22.59
C THR A 116 13.09 0.97 -23.06
N ILE A 117 12.22 0.03 -23.41
CA ILE A 117 12.57 -1.27 -24.00
C ILE A 117 12.23 -1.25 -25.48
N ALA A 118 13.24 -1.39 -26.32
CA ALA A 118 13.08 -1.50 -27.78
C ALA A 118 13.68 -2.81 -28.32
N GLY A 119 14.43 -3.54 -27.49
CA GLY A 119 14.98 -4.84 -27.78
C GLY A 119 13.97 -6.00 -27.80
N SER A 120 14.35 -7.09 -28.47
CA SER A 120 13.69 -8.41 -28.42
C SER A 120 14.38 -9.43 -27.50
N THR A 121 15.59 -9.14 -27.03
CA THR A 121 16.44 -10.01 -26.20
C THR A 121 16.83 -9.31 -24.89
N PRO A 122 15.98 -9.42 -23.84
CA PRO A 122 16.28 -8.82 -22.54
C PRO A 122 17.52 -9.49 -21.89
N PRO A 123 18.21 -8.77 -21.00
CA PRO A 123 19.31 -9.34 -20.22
C PRO A 123 18.86 -10.54 -19.37
N VAL A 124 19.73 -11.53 -19.24
CA VAL A 124 19.50 -12.75 -18.48
C VAL A 124 20.41 -12.80 -17.24
N ILE A 125 19.79 -12.75 -16.06
CA ILE A 125 20.47 -12.89 -14.76
C ILE A 125 21.29 -14.18 -14.70
N ASN A 126 22.45 -14.13 -14.04
CA ASN A 126 23.43 -15.21 -13.88
C ASN A 126 24.07 -15.72 -15.18
N THR A 127 23.73 -15.14 -16.33
CA THR A 127 24.26 -15.54 -17.64
C THR A 127 25.01 -14.39 -18.30
N ASP A 128 24.38 -13.22 -18.37
CA ASP A 128 24.97 -12.06 -19.02
C ASP A 128 26.03 -11.39 -18.14
N THR A 129 26.96 -10.70 -18.79
CA THR A 129 28.07 -10.04 -18.11
C THR A 129 28.14 -8.57 -18.48
N VAL A 130 28.34 -7.73 -17.47
CA VAL A 130 28.71 -6.32 -17.65
C VAL A 130 30.22 -6.21 -17.75
N LEU A 131 30.69 -5.52 -18.78
CA LEU A 131 32.10 -5.37 -19.10
C LEU A 131 32.44 -3.92 -19.37
N TYR A 132 33.49 -3.41 -18.72
CA TYR A 132 34.05 -2.11 -19.07
C TYR A 132 34.87 -2.20 -20.36
N ASP A 133 34.62 -1.32 -21.33
CA ASP A 133 35.41 -1.23 -22.56
C ASP A 133 36.63 -0.32 -22.35
N PRO A 134 37.87 -0.86 -22.22
CA PRO A 134 39.06 -0.03 -22.04
C PRO A 134 39.48 0.72 -23.32
N THR A 135 38.90 0.40 -24.48
CA THR A 135 39.27 1.02 -25.76
C THR A 135 38.42 2.26 -26.06
N ALA A 136 37.17 2.27 -25.62
CA ALA A 136 36.24 3.38 -25.81
C ALA A 136 35.93 4.15 -24.52
N GLY A 137 36.06 3.48 -23.36
CA GLY A 137 35.72 4.03 -22.06
C GLY A 137 36.73 5.06 -21.55
N ASN A 138 36.25 5.97 -20.71
CA ASN A 138 37.01 7.05 -20.09
C ASN A 138 36.94 7.06 -18.55
N ILE A 139 36.60 5.91 -17.96
CA ILE A 139 36.50 5.72 -16.51
C ILE A 139 37.87 5.24 -15.95
N HIS A 140 38.32 5.85 -14.86
CA HIS A 140 39.56 5.60 -14.14
C HIS A 140 39.39 5.94 -12.65
N TYR A 141 40.23 5.38 -11.79
CA TYR A 141 40.18 5.66 -10.35
C TYR A 141 40.64 7.08 -10.01
N GLN A 142 39.89 7.77 -9.15
CA GLN A 142 40.21 9.11 -8.69
C GLN A 142 41.52 9.08 -7.87
N GLY A 143 42.46 9.96 -8.20
CA GLY A 143 43.71 10.14 -7.46
C GLY A 143 44.95 9.48 -8.06
N ASN A 144 44.81 8.39 -8.81
CA ASN A 144 45.96 7.65 -9.37
C ASN A 144 46.00 7.58 -10.91
N GLY A 145 44.91 7.90 -11.60
CA GLY A 145 44.83 7.83 -13.07
C GLY A 145 45.07 6.42 -13.64
N THR A 146 45.03 5.40 -12.79
CA THR A 146 45.15 4.00 -13.18
C THR A 146 43.93 3.61 -13.99
N GLU A 147 44.18 3.18 -15.22
CA GLU A 147 43.17 2.76 -16.18
C GLU A 147 42.42 1.54 -15.65
N PHE A 148 41.12 1.54 -15.88
CA PHE A 148 40.22 0.51 -15.39
C PHE A 148 40.43 -0.80 -16.17
N THR A 149 40.55 -1.94 -15.49
CA THR A 149 40.77 -3.21 -16.20
C THR A 149 39.49 -3.76 -16.79
N ASN A 150 39.65 -4.41 -17.94
CA ASN A 150 38.59 -5.11 -18.64
C ASN A 150 38.25 -6.43 -17.92
N THR A 151 37.52 -6.33 -16.81
CA THR A 151 37.06 -7.49 -16.02
C THR A 151 35.55 -7.63 -16.18
N ALA A 152 35.12 -8.75 -16.76
CA ALA A 152 33.71 -9.09 -16.87
C ALA A 152 33.14 -9.47 -15.51
N VAL A 153 31.96 -8.96 -15.19
CA VAL A 153 31.21 -9.34 -14.00
C VAL A 153 29.85 -9.86 -14.42
N THR A 154 29.48 -11.03 -13.91
CA THR A 154 28.16 -11.62 -14.14
C THR A 154 27.08 -10.73 -13.52
N LEU A 155 26.03 -10.44 -14.29
CA LEU A 155 24.83 -9.77 -13.81
C LEU A 155 24.10 -10.70 -12.84
N THR A 156 23.92 -10.25 -11.60
CA THR A 156 23.22 -10.97 -10.52
C THR A 156 21.97 -10.19 -10.09
N GLY A 157 21.28 -10.62 -9.03
CA GLY A 157 20.05 -9.97 -8.56
C GLY A 157 18.80 -10.56 -9.19
N ASP A 158 17.79 -9.74 -9.43
CA ASP A 158 16.55 -10.11 -10.11
C ASP A 158 15.97 -8.87 -10.84
N PHE A 159 15.04 -9.09 -11.78
CA PHE A 159 14.23 -8.01 -12.34
C PHE A 159 12.84 -8.06 -11.68
N GLY A 160 12.87 -8.22 -10.36
CA GLY A 160 11.71 -8.42 -9.51
C GLY A 160 11.43 -9.89 -9.23
N LEU A 161 10.54 -10.09 -8.28
CA LEU A 161 10.10 -11.40 -7.86
C LEU A 161 8.99 -11.89 -8.78
N PHE A 162 9.29 -12.98 -9.50
CA PHE A 162 8.25 -13.77 -10.11
C PHE A 162 7.54 -14.36 -8.89
N VAL A 163 6.38 -13.82 -8.53
CA VAL A 163 5.40 -14.60 -7.74
C VAL A 163 4.80 -15.68 -8.66
N SER A 164 5.67 -16.42 -9.36
CA SER A 164 5.44 -17.80 -9.70
C SER A 164 5.97 -18.55 -8.50
N VAL A 165 5.05 -18.98 -7.66
CA VAL A 165 5.25 -20.19 -6.90
C VAL A 165 5.78 -21.25 -7.90
N SER A 166 7.04 -21.66 -7.67
CA SER A 166 7.79 -22.80 -8.25
C SER A 166 8.62 -22.58 -9.53
N ALA A 167 9.96 -22.58 -9.43
CA ALA A 167 10.77 -23.82 -9.54
C ALA A 167 12.31 -23.66 -9.37
N SER A 168 12.84 -24.45 -8.43
CA SER A 168 14.16 -25.13 -8.37
C SER A 168 15.47 -24.34 -8.28
N ASN A 169 15.97 -24.22 -7.05
CA ASN A 169 17.30 -24.74 -6.69
C ASN A 169 17.30 -25.28 -5.24
N GLY A 170 17.03 -26.58 -5.12
CA GLY A 170 17.69 -27.46 -4.13
C GLY A 170 17.53 -27.18 -2.63
N SER A 171 16.30 -27.16 -2.10
CA SER A 171 16.03 -27.87 -0.85
C SER A 171 14.91 -28.86 -1.14
N GLY A 172 15.17 -30.15 -0.95
CA GLY A 172 14.17 -31.17 -1.19
C GLY A 172 13.07 -30.99 -0.15
N CYS A 173 11.87 -30.65 -0.60
CA CYS A 173 10.66 -30.95 0.16
C CYS A 173 10.67 -32.47 0.38
N SER A 174 10.99 -32.89 1.60
CA SER A 174 11.07 -34.30 1.98
C SER A 174 9.70 -34.76 2.47
N GLY A 175 8.72 -34.83 1.58
CA GLY A 175 7.35 -35.14 1.97
C GLY A 175 6.33 -34.68 0.94
N ASP A 176 5.19 -34.23 1.43
CA ASP A 176 4.14 -33.61 0.63
C ASP A 176 4.47 -32.15 0.33
N CYS A 177 4.32 -31.78 -0.93
CA CYS A 177 4.62 -30.45 -1.45
C CYS A 177 3.42 -29.88 -2.21
N GLU A 178 2.25 -30.50 -2.06
CA GLU A 178 1.01 -30.07 -2.69
C GLU A 178 0.25 -29.18 -1.71
N GLU A 179 0.13 -27.91 -2.06
CA GLU A 179 -0.63 -26.96 -1.26
C GLU A 179 -2.15 -27.26 -1.23
N PRO A 180 -2.84 -26.88 -0.14
CA PRO A 180 -4.30 -26.87 -0.11
C PRO A 180 -4.87 -25.91 -1.15
N THR A 181 -6.08 -26.18 -1.63
CA THR A 181 -6.78 -25.31 -2.58
C THR A 181 -8.27 -25.17 -2.28
N LEU A 182 -8.81 -24.00 -2.60
CA LEU A 182 -10.25 -23.74 -2.59
C LEU A 182 -10.89 -23.97 -3.97
N GLY A 183 -10.13 -24.36 -5.00
CA GLY A 183 -10.65 -24.43 -6.36
C GLY A 183 -9.86 -25.33 -7.30
N VAL A 184 -8.74 -24.82 -7.81
CA VAL A 184 -7.83 -25.55 -8.71
C VAL A 184 -6.49 -25.87 -8.05
N ASP A 185 -5.90 -27.00 -8.44
CA ASP A 185 -4.52 -27.32 -8.06
C ASP A 185 -3.47 -26.49 -8.84
N SER A 186 -2.19 -26.70 -8.53
CA SER A 186 -1.05 -26.09 -9.21
C SER A 186 -0.97 -26.35 -10.72
N LYS A 187 -1.69 -27.37 -11.22
CA LYS A 187 -1.77 -27.74 -12.64
C LYS A 187 -3.03 -27.18 -13.31
N GLY A 188 -3.86 -26.43 -12.59
CA GLY A 188 -5.11 -25.85 -13.08
C GLY A 188 -6.27 -26.85 -13.14
N LYS A 189 -6.15 -28.03 -12.52
CA LYS A 189 -7.24 -29.00 -12.44
C LYS A 189 -8.20 -28.59 -11.33
N ARG A 190 -9.49 -28.48 -11.65
CA ARG A 190 -10.57 -28.25 -10.67
C ARG A 190 -10.68 -29.44 -9.71
N LEU A 191 -10.62 -29.15 -8.41
CA LEU A 191 -10.80 -30.12 -7.33
C LEU A 191 -11.98 -29.75 -6.42
N VAL A 192 -12.32 -28.47 -6.35
CA VAL A 192 -13.38 -27.94 -5.49
C VAL A 192 -14.33 -27.08 -6.33
N ASP A 193 -15.62 -27.35 -6.20
CA ASP A 193 -16.70 -26.54 -6.78
C ASP A 193 -17.34 -25.69 -5.68
N ASN A 194 -17.67 -24.44 -6.02
CA ASN A 194 -18.22 -23.46 -5.09
C ASN A 194 -17.34 -23.29 -3.85
N GLY A 195 -16.03 -23.15 -4.08
CA GLY A 195 -15.00 -23.07 -3.04
C GLY A 195 -15.16 -21.91 -2.06
N PHE A 196 -15.81 -20.83 -2.51
CA PHE A 196 -16.16 -19.69 -1.69
C PHE A 196 -17.63 -19.34 -1.87
N THR A 197 -18.31 -19.09 -0.74
CA THR A 197 -19.69 -18.63 -0.71
C THR A 197 -19.83 -17.50 0.31
N TYR A 198 -20.41 -16.37 -0.10
CA TYR A 198 -20.68 -15.26 0.81
C TYR A 198 -22.17 -14.91 0.77
N ASN A 199 -22.84 -14.96 1.92
CA ASN A 199 -24.28 -14.71 2.05
C ASN A 199 -25.12 -15.49 1.02
N GLY A 200 -24.74 -16.76 0.77
CA GLY A 200 -25.40 -17.66 -0.18
C GLY A 200 -25.04 -17.47 -1.66
N LYS A 201 -24.11 -16.55 -1.99
CA LYS A 201 -23.58 -16.38 -3.35
C LYS A 201 -22.26 -17.12 -3.49
N SER A 202 -22.29 -18.24 -4.21
CA SER A 202 -21.12 -19.10 -4.42
C SER A 202 -20.34 -18.73 -5.68
N ILE A 203 -19.04 -19.03 -5.67
CA ILE A 203 -18.16 -18.95 -6.83
C ILE A 203 -17.12 -20.07 -6.82
N ASP A 204 -16.71 -20.50 -8.01
CA ASP A 204 -15.53 -21.33 -8.20
C ASP A 204 -14.27 -20.47 -8.04
N VAL A 205 -13.43 -20.84 -7.07
CA VAL A 205 -12.23 -20.08 -6.76
C VAL A 205 -11.17 -20.37 -7.81
N GLU A 206 -10.57 -19.32 -8.35
CA GLU A 206 -9.47 -19.44 -9.29
C GLU A 206 -8.12 -19.28 -8.60
N ARG A 207 -7.05 -19.67 -9.31
CA ARG A 207 -5.70 -19.81 -8.77
C ARG A 207 -5.23 -18.60 -7.94
N TYR A 208 -5.38 -17.40 -8.48
CA TYR A 208 -4.97 -16.14 -7.84
C TYR A 208 -6.09 -15.10 -7.91
N PHE A 209 -6.62 -14.89 -9.11
CA PHE A 209 -7.64 -13.89 -9.40
C PHE A 209 -9.00 -14.56 -9.53
N THR A 210 -9.85 -14.42 -8.52
CA THR A 210 -11.25 -14.87 -8.61
C THR A 210 -12.14 -13.67 -8.97
N PRO A 211 -12.84 -13.68 -10.12
CA PRO A 211 -13.74 -12.61 -10.55
C PRO A 211 -15.06 -12.63 -9.77
N TYR A 212 -14.98 -12.54 -8.44
CA TYR A 212 -16.15 -12.50 -7.57
C TYR A 212 -16.95 -11.23 -7.80
N PRO A 213 -18.29 -11.28 -7.92
CA PRO A 213 -19.10 -10.07 -8.08
C PRO A 213 -19.06 -9.21 -6.80
N LEU A 214 -19.16 -7.90 -6.97
CA LEU A 214 -19.27 -6.96 -5.84
C LEU A 214 -20.51 -7.29 -5.01
N VAL A 215 -20.33 -7.55 -3.72
CA VAL A 215 -21.43 -7.72 -2.76
C VAL A 215 -21.44 -6.57 -1.78
N THR A 216 -22.49 -5.75 -1.81
CA THR A 216 -22.69 -4.69 -0.82
C THR A 216 -23.40 -5.25 0.41
N VAL A 217 -22.87 -4.98 1.60
CA VAL A 217 -23.44 -5.33 2.91
C VAL A 217 -23.50 -4.13 3.83
N THR A 218 -24.42 -4.14 4.80
CA THR A 218 -24.59 -3.02 5.74
C THR A 218 -23.90 -3.30 7.07
N THR A 219 -23.36 -2.26 7.72
CA THR A 219 -22.91 -2.35 9.11
C THR A 219 -24.03 -2.84 10.04
N GLY A 220 -23.69 -3.68 11.01
CA GLY A 220 -24.61 -4.28 11.97
C GLY A 220 -25.37 -5.51 11.46
N GLU A 221 -25.26 -5.86 10.17
CA GLU A 221 -25.87 -7.08 9.62
C GLU A 221 -24.97 -8.30 9.81
N LYS A 222 -25.59 -9.45 10.08
CA LYS A 222 -24.92 -10.74 10.21
C LYS A 222 -24.58 -11.28 8.82
N ASN A 223 -23.30 -11.54 8.59
CA ASN A 223 -22.76 -12.11 7.37
C ASN A 223 -22.25 -13.52 7.61
N ILE A 224 -22.31 -14.33 6.55
CA ILE A 224 -21.87 -15.73 6.55
C ILE A 224 -20.96 -15.95 5.36
N ALA A 225 -19.71 -16.30 5.62
CA ALA A 225 -18.74 -16.76 4.64
C ALA A 225 -18.50 -18.27 4.83
N GLU A 226 -18.58 -19.03 3.74
CA GLU A 226 -18.37 -20.47 3.73
C GLU A 226 -17.29 -20.81 2.72
N PHE A 227 -16.34 -21.64 3.13
CA PHE A 227 -15.18 -22.04 2.36
C PHE A 227 -15.09 -23.56 2.31
N LYS A 228 -14.70 -24.09 1.15
CA LYS A 228 -14.36 -25.50 0.99
C LYS A 228 -12.87 -25.58 0.65
N ILE A 229 -12.10 -26.27 1.48
CA ILE A 229 -10.65 -26.36 1.34
C ILE A 229 -10.31 -27.84 1.12
N TYR A 230 -9.70 -28.14 -0.02
CA TYR A 230 -9.18 -29.45 -0.35
C TYR A 230 -7.70 -29.52 -0.01
N ASP A 231 -7.28 -30.69 0.49
CA ASP A 231 -5.89 -31.07 0.68
C ASP A 231 -5.77 -32.55 0.25
N ASN A 232 -4.65 -32.92 -0.38
CA ASN A 232 -4.43 -34.25 -0.92
C ASN A 232 -4.21 -35.33 0.16
N LEU A 233 -3.81 -34.96 1.38
CA LEU A 233 -3.76 -35.83 2.57
C LEU A 233 -5.06 -35.80 3.39
N GLY A 234 -6.03 -34.97 2.99
CA GLY A 234 -7.36 -34.90 3.55
C GLY A 234 -7.61 -33.69 4.46
N PRO A 235 -8.87 -33.47 4.88
CA PRO A 235 -9.28 -32.25 5.57
C PRO A 235 -8.58 -32.04 6.92
N ASP A 236 -8.10 -33.13 7.53
CA ASP A 236 -7.37 -33.07 8.79
C ASP A 236 -5.98 -32.46 8.68
N ASN A 237 -5.39 -32.44 7.49
CA ASN A 237 -4.06 -31.90 7.21
C ASN A 237 -4.02 -30.36 7.16
N ILE A 238 -5.19 -29.72 7.01
CA ILE A 238 -5.28 -28.27 6.95
C ILE A 238 -5.06 -27.70 8.36
N SER A 239 -4.03 -26.86 8.48
CA SER A 239 -3.57 -26.33 9.77
C SER A 239 -3.91 -24.86 10.00
N HIS A 240 -4.28 -24.13 8.95
CA HIS A 240 -4.64 -22.72 9.06
C HIS A 240 -5.57 -22.28 7.95
N PHE A 241 -6.41 -21.33 8.30
CA PHE A 241 -7.25 -20.57 7.42
C PHE A 241 -7.28 -19.12 7.92
N GLU A 242 -6.92 -18.22 7.03
CA GLU A 242 -6.94 -16.77 7.24
C GLU A 242 -7.90 -16.13 6.25
N LEU A 243 -8.70 -15.19 6.76
CA LEU A 243 -9.66 -14.41 5.99
C LEU A 243 -9.43 -12.93 6.27
N ALA A 244 -9.01 -12.19 5.25
CA ALA A 244 -8.76 -10.76 5.32
C ALA A 244 -9.80 -9.96 4.53
N PHE A 245 -10.23 -8.84 5.10
CA PHE A 245 -11.16 -7.90 4.47
C PHE A 245 -10.51 -6.55 4.21
N GLY A 246 -11.04 -5.81 3.23
CA GLY A 246 -10.71 -4.39 3.06
C GLY A 246 -9.33 -4.12 2.48
N LEU A 247 -8.82 -5.02 1.64
CA LEU A 247 -7.54 -4.84 0.95
C LEU A 247 -7.69 -3.85 -0.23
N ALA A 248 -6.72 -2.97 -0.42
CA ALA A 248 -6.62 -2.14 -1.62
C ALA A 248 -6.02 -2.92 -2.79
N LYS A 249 -6.13 -2.36 -4.00
CA LYS A 249 -5.50 -2.97 -5.18
C LYS A 249 -3.98 -2.99 -5.01
N GLY A 250 -3.39 -4.19 -5.09
CA GLY A 250 -1.94 -4.40 -4.94
C GLY A 250 -1.48 -4.60 -3.51
N GLU A 251 -2.37 -4.53 -2.52
CA GLU A 251 -2.02 -4.86 -1.15
C GLU A 251 -1.99 -6.38 -0.92
N ILE A 252 -1.02 -6.80 -0.10
CA ILE A 252 -0.90 -8.18 0.38
C ILE A 252 -1.75 -8.39 1.64
N MET A 253 -2.08 -9.64 1.95
CA MET A 253 -2.89 -10.03 3.13
C MET A 253 -2.46 -9.35 4.44
N SER A 254 -1.17 -9.23 4.71
CA SER A 254 -0.63 -8.61 5.94
C SER A 254 -0.91 -7.12 6.07
N ASN A 255 -1.35 -6.44 5.00
CA ASN A 255 -1.73 -5.03 5.04
C ASN A 255 -3.20 -4.85 5.45
N SER A 256 -4.00 -5.94 5.45
CA SER A 256 -5.38 -5.87 5.92
C SER A 256 -5.42 -5.54 7.41
N LYS A 257 -6.36 -4.67 7.78
CA LYS A 257 -6.63 -4.29 9.17
C LYS A 257 -7.80 -5.05 9.77
N ALA A 258 -8.31 -6.07 9.09
CA ALA A 258 -9.49 -6.82 9.49
C ALA A 258 -9.32 -8.28 9.08
N VAL A 259 -8.64 -9.05 9.93
CA VAL A 259 -8.22 -10.43 9.65
C VAL A 259 -8.79 -11.39 10.69
N ILE A 260 -9.37 -12.48 10.22
CA ILE A 260 -9.85 -13.60 11.04
C ILE A 260 -8.95 -14.79 10.76
N ASN A 261 -8.30 -15.30 11.81
CA ASN A 261 -7.37 -16.42 11.75
C ASN A 261 -7.95 -17.61 12.51
N TRP A 262 -8.05 -18.73 11.81
CA TRP A 262 -8.33 -20.03 12.38
C TRP A 262 -7.08 -20.88 12.24
N ASP A 263 -6.57 -21.37 13.36
CA ASP A 263 -5.39 -22.22 13.41
C ASP A 263 -5.75 -23.55 14.08
N LYS A 264 -5.22 -24.66 13.57
CA LYS A 264 -5.30 -25.98 14.19
C LYS A 264 -3.88 -26.41 14.56
N SER A 265 -3.61 -26.55 15.86
CA SER A 265 -2.33 -27.06 16.32
C SER A 265 -2.19 -28.55 16.03
N PHE A 266 -0.96 -29.06 16.13
CA PHE A 266 -0.63 -30.46 15.85
C PHE A 266 -1.40 -31.48 16.72
N ASP A 267 -1.83 -31.08 17.92
CA ASP A 267 -2.68 -31.88 18.80
C ASP A 267 -4.18 -31.81 18.44
N GLY A 268 -4.52 -31.15 17.33
CA GLY A 268 -5.88 -30.99 16.82
C GLY A 268 -6.70 -29.90 17.52
N VAL A 269 -6.08 -29.09 18.39
CA VAL A 269 -6.77 -27.99 19.06
C VAL A 269 -6.92 -26.82 18.11
N ALA A 270 -8.17 -26.40 17.86
CA ALA A 270 -8.47 -25.23 17.06
C ALA A 270 -8.44 -23.95 17.90
N THR A 271 -7.78 -22.91 17.42
CA THR A 271 -7.74 -21.57 18.00
C THR A 271 -8.24 -20.54 17.00
N LEU A 272 -8.98 -19.55 17.52
CA LEU A 272 -9.46 -18.40 16.75
C LEU A 272 -8.71 -17.16 17.24
N SER A 273 -8.04 -16.45 16.35
CA SER A 273 -7.47 -15.14 16.61
C SER A 273 -7.99 -14.12 15.60
N VAL A 274 -8.08 -12.87 16.01
CA VAL A 274 -8.64 -11.78 15.19
C VAL A 274 -7.69 -10.61 15.30
N ASP A 275 -7.17 -10.17 14.16
CA ASP A 275 -6.38 -8.94 14.07
C ASP A 275 -7.26 -7.84 13.46
N ASP A 276 -7.76 -6.98 14.35
CA ASP A 276 -8.71 -5.92 14.04
C ASP A 276 -8.46 -4.70 14.94
N PRO A 277 -7.37 -3.95 14.70
CA PRO A 277 -7.01 -2.77 15.50
C PRO A 277 -8.05 -1.65 15.41
N GLU A 278 -8.87 -1.64 14.36
CA GLU A 278 -9.92 -0.62 14.14
C GLU A 278 -11.30 -1.07 14.65
N HIS A 279 -11.39 -2.28 15.21
CA HIS A 279 -12.61 -2.90 15.73
C HIS A 279 -13.75 -2.92 14.69
N VAL A 280 -13.43 -3.12 13.41
CA VAL A 280 -14.41 -3.13 12.31
C VAL A 280 -15.20 -4.43 12.23
N LEU A 281 -14.76 -5.50 12.90
CA LEU A 281 -15.44 -6.79 12.98
C LEU A 281 -16.11 -6.99 14.34
N GLY A 282 -17.23 -7.73 14.35
CA GLY A 282 -17.96 -8.09 15.56
C GLY A 282 -18.67 -9.44 15.44
N ASP A 283 -19.10 -10.00 16.56
CA ASP A 283 -19.87 -11.26 16.63
C ASP A 283 -19.28 -12.39 15.78
N ILE A 284 -17.97 -12.60 15.91
CA ILE A 284 -17.21 -13.57 15.11
C ILE A 284 -17.38 -14.97 15.69
N GLU A 285 -17.78 -15.90 14.84
CA GLU A 285 -17.87 -17.32 15.14
C GLU A 285 -17.32 -18.11 13.95
N VAL A 286 -16.37 -19.00 14.22
CA VAL A 286 -15.80 -19.89 13.21
C VAL A 286 -16.12 -21.33 13.60
N SER A 287 -16.64 -22.09 12.64
CA SER A 287 -16.93 -23.51 12.80
C SER A 287 -16.39 -24.29 11.61
N THR A 288 -15.94 -25.52 11.88
CA THR A 288 -15.42 -26.41 10.85
C THR A 288 -16.19 -27.72 10.82
N SER A 289 -16.29 -28.32 9.63
CA SER A 289 -16.87 -29.64 9.41
C SER A 289 -16.26 -30.28 8.17
N GLU A 290 -16.48 -31.57 7.96
CA GLU A 290 -16.08 -32.26 6.72
C GLU A 290 -17.27 -32.36 5.76
N GLY A 291 -16.98 -32.29 4.46
CA GLY A 291 -17.98 -32.53 3.42
C GLY A 291 -17.36 -32.69 2.04
N ASN A 292 -18.21 -32.90 1.03
CA ASN A 292 -17.71 -33.15 -0.33
C ASN A 292 -17.19 -31.86 -0.98
N CYS A 293 -16.06 -31.97 -1.67
CA CYS A 293 -15.46 -30.87 -2.43
C CYS A 293 -16.28 -30.48 -3.66
N SER A 294 -16.92 -31.46 -4.31
CA SER A 294 -17.86 -31.26 -5.40
C SER A 294 -19.05 -32.21 -5.31
N GLU A 295 -20.11 -31.95 -6.07
CA GLU A 295 -21.26 -32.85 -6.13
C GLU A 295 -20.94 -34.18 -6.84
N GLU A 296 -19.94 -34.16 -7.73
CA GLU A 296 -19.57 -35.30 -8.58
C GLU A 296 -18.38 -36.11 -8.03
N SER A 297 -17.59 -35.58 -7.09
CA SER A 297 -16.43 -36.26 -6.53
C SER A 297 -16.68 -36.74 -5.09
N ALA A 298 -16.03 -37.86 -4.74
CA ALA A 298 -15.99 -38.36 -3.37
C ALA A 298 -14.89 -37.70 -2.52
N GLN A 299 -14.19 -36.69 -3.04
CA GLN A 299 -13.12 -36.01 -2.32
C GLN A 299 -13.72 -35.23 -1.15
N GLN A 300 -13.09 -35.35 0.01
CA GLN A 300 -13.48 -34.64 1.23
C GLN A 300 -12.71 -33.32 1.33
N CYS A 301 -13.42 -32.28 1.74
CA CYS A 301 -12.94 -30.94 1.99
C CYS A 301 -13.22 -30.58 3.43
N LEU A 302 -12.36 -29.71 3.99
CA LEU A 302 -12.68 -28.99 5.21
C LEU A 302 -13.63 -27.85 4.84
N LEU A 303 -14.80 -27.87 5.43
CA LEU A 303 -15.79 -26.82 5.34
C LEU A 303 -15.55 -25.84 6.49
N VAL A 304 -15.11 -24.63 6.18
CA VAL A 304 -14.92 -23.56 7.16
C VAL A 304 -16.08 -22.57 7.02
N LYS A 305 -16.82 -22.36 8.09
CA LYS A 305 -17.92 -21.39 8.15
C LYS A 305 -17.57 -20.28 9.12
N VAL A 306 -17.43 -19.07 8.60
CA VAL A 306 -17.17 -17.84 9.34
C VAL A 306 -18.43 -17.01 9.36
N ILE A 307 -18.94 -16.79 10.57
CA ILE A 307 -20.04 -15.89 10.86
C ILE A 307 -19.43 -14.63 11.46
N HIS A 308 -19.82 -13.45 10.97
CA HIS A 308 -19.32 -12.19 11.50
C HIS A 308 -20.31 -11.04 11.22
N THR A 309 -20.09 -9.91 11.86
CA THR A 309 -20.76 -8.63 11.58
C THR A 309 -19.70 -7.57 11.29
N PHE A 310 -20.03 -6.58 10.46
CA PHE A 310 -19.21 -5.39 10.32
C PHE A 310 -19.74 -4.29 11.23
N ARG A 311 -18.87 -3.72 12.06
CA ARG A 311 -19.18 -2.60 12.94
C ARG A 311 -18.90 -1.26 12.29
N ALA A 312 -18.04 -1.20 11.29
CA ALA A 312 -17.69 0.01 10.56
C ALA A 312 -17.55 -0.27 9.06
N PRO A 313 -17.75 0.74 8.20
CA PRO A 313 -17.48 0.59 6.77
C PRO A 313 -15.99 0.37 6.52
N LEU A 314 -15.66 -0.33 5.44
CA LEU A 314 -14.29 -0.55 4.99
C LEU A 314 -13.92 0.47 3.91
N ASP A 315 -12.63 0.76 3.79
CA ASP A 315 -12.11 1.69 2.78
C ASP A 315 -12.00 1.04 1.41
N PHE A 316 -11.73 -0.26 1.39
CA PHE A 316 -11.63 -1.06 0.18
C PHE A 316 -12.50 -2.32 0.29
N ASN A 317 -12.67 -2.99 -0.84
CA ASN A 317 -13.61 -4.10 -0.99
C ASN A 317 -12.94 -5.43 -1.34
N ILE A 318 -11.63 -5.49 -1.53
CA ILE A 318 -10.96 -6.75 -1.86
C ILE A 318 -10.94 -7.63 -0.60
N LEU A 319 -11.32 -8.89 -0.80
CA LEU A 319 -11.19 -9.96 0.19
C LEU A 319 -10.04 -10.86 -0.22
N GLY A 320 -9.32 -11.39 0.76
CA GLY A 320 -8.29 -12.38 0.53
C GLY A 320 -8.40 -13.55 1.50
N THR A 321 -7.92 -14.70 1.07
CA THR A 321 -7.80 -15.89 1.91
C THR A 321 -6.41 -16.46 1.80
N ASN A 322 -5.89 -16.99 2.90
CA ASN A 322 -4.64 -17.74 2.95
C ASN A 322 -4.87 -19.05 3.71
N VAL A 323 -4.44 -20.17 3.13
CA VAL A 323 -4.57 -21.51 3.71
C VAL A 323 -3.24 -22.21 3.67
N TRP A 324 -2.90 -22.95 4.72
CA TRP A 324 -1.75 -23.87 4.68
C TRP A 324 -2.03 -25.20 5.36
N ASP A 325 -1.25 -26.20 4.99
CA ASP A 325 -1.27 -27.54 5.58
C ASP A 325 -0.30 -27.67 6.77
N THR A 326 -0.17 -28.88 7.32
CA THR A 326 0.77 -29.17 8.43
C THR A 326 2.25 -29.00 8.04
N GLU A 327 2.57 -29.14 6.75
CA GLU A 327 3.92 -28.97 6.19
C GLU A 327 4.21 -27.52 5.75
N ARG A 328 3.25 -26.62 5.96
CA ARG A 328 3.28 -25.19 5.59
C ARG A 328 3.33 -24.93 4.09
N ASN A 329 2.83 -25.87 3.29
CA ASN A 329 2.48 -25.58 1.90
C ASN A 329 1.27 -24.64 1.93
N ALA A 330 1.44 -23.43 1.38
CA ALA A 330 0.48 -22.36 1.51
C ALA A 330 -0.09 -21.93 0.16
N TRP A 331 -1.34 -21.49 0.19
CA TRP A 331 -2.00 -20.94 -0.98
C TRP A 331 -2.87 -19.74 -0.63
N GLN A 332 -2.80 -18.72 -1.50
CA GLN A 332 -3.53 -17.47 -1.33
C GLN A 332 -4.47 -17.23 -2.51
N ASN A 333 -5.67 -16.71 -2.21
CA ASN A 333 -6.64 -16.30 -3.23
C ASN A 333 -7.16 -14.90 -2.94
N TYR A 334 -7.37 -14.11 -4.00
CA TYR A 334 -7.93 -12.77 -3.92
C TYR A 334 -9.25 -12.67 -4.70
N TYR A 335 -10.19 -11.92 -4.12
CA TYR A 335 -11.56 -11.75 -4.63
C TYR A 335 -11.78 -10.26 -4.93
N ASN A 336 -11.48 -9.85 -6.17
CA ASN A 336 -11.13 -8.46 -6.49
C ASN A 336 -12.30 -7.46 -6.55
N HIS A 337 -13.54 -7.89 -6.80
CA HIS A 337 -14.68 -7.00 -6.49
C HIS A 337 -15.20 -7.21 -5.06
N GLY A 338 -14.90 -8.36 -4.45
CA GLY A 338 -15.14 -8.68 -3.03
C GLY A 338 -16.41 -8.11 -2.40
N ILE A 339 -16.25 -7.44 -1.25
CA ILE A 339 -17.35 -7.03 -0.37
C ILE A 339 -17.23 -5.53 -0.05
N GLU A 340 -18.23 -4.77 -0.44
CA GLU A 340 -18.36 -3.36 -0.06
C GLU A 340 -19.20 -3.25 1.21
N VAL A 341 -18.65 -2.63 2.24
CA VAL A 341 -19.33 -2.43 3.53
C VAL A 341 -19.78 -0.99 3.65
N VAL A 342 -21.09 -0.77 3.68
CA VAL A 342 -21.69 0.56 3.77
C VAL A 342 -22.46 0.74 5.08
N GLY A 343 -22.69 2.00 5.45
CA GLY A 343 -23.46 2.36 6.64
C GLY A 343 -22.64 3.08 7.71
N PRO A 344 -23.30 3.62 8.74
CA PRO A 344 -22.63 4.33 9.82
C PRO A 344 -21.77 3.37 10.65
N SER A 345 -20.65 3.89 11.16
CA SER A 345 -19.86 3.16 12.15
C SER A 345 -20.64 3.03 13.47
N MET A 346 -20.62 1.83 14.03
CA MET A 346 -21.14 1.48 15.35
C MET A 346 -20.05 1.53 16.43
N ASN A 347 -18.81 1.81 16.05
CA ASN A 347 -17.73 2.03 16.99
C ASN A 347 -17.89 3.40 17.68
N PRO A 348 -17.37 3.56 18.91
CA PRO A 348 -17.25 4.88 19.50
C PRO A 348 -16.52 5.82 18.52
N ALA A 349 -16.98 7.06 18.42
CA ALA A 349 -16.31 8.05 17.59
C ALA A 349 -14.85 8.19 18.03
N LYS A 350 -13.92 8.22 17.06
CA LYS A 350 -12.51 8.40 17.37
C LYS A 350 -12.31 9.81 17.94
N GLU A 351 -11.44 9.91 18.94
CA GLU A 351 -11.09 11.17 19.58
C GLU A 351 -9.69 11.60 19.11
N TYR A 352 -9.54 12.88 18.80
CA TYR A 352 -8.28 13.48 18.34
C TYR A 352 -8.02 14.80 19.07
N ASP A 353 -6.78 15.27 19.03
CA ASP A 353 -6.43 16.61 19.46
C ASP A 353 -6.18 17.51 18.24
N GLY A 354 -6.98 18.57 18.09
CA GLY A 354 -6.83 19.60 17.08
C GLY A 354 -6.07 20.79 17.62
N ILE A 355 -5.13 21.34 16.84
CA ILE A 355 -4.41 22.56 17.23
C ILE A 355 -4.88 23.72 16.35
N ASN A 356 -5.47 24.76 16.96
CA ASN A 356 -5.77 26.01 16.26
C ASN A 356 -5.27 27.20 17.07
N ASN A 357 -4.49 28.08 16.43
CA ASN A 357 -3.89 29.27 17.05
C ASN A 357 -3.13 28.98 18.36
N GLY A 358 -2.49 27.81 18.46
CA GLY A 358 -1.73 27.37 19.63
C GLY A 358 -2.56 26.83 20.79
N GLN A 359 -3.87 26.67 20.62
CA GLN A 359 -4.76 26.00 21.58
C GLN A 359 -5.09 24.59 21.10
N ILE A 360 -5.15 23.65 22.03
CA ILE A 360 -5.54 22.26 21.80
C ILE A 360 -7.04 22.13 22.07
N TYR A 361 -7.74 21.48 21.15
CA TYR A 361 -9.17 21.20 21.21
C TYR A 361 -9.38 19.69 21.12
N HIS A 362 -10.23 19.13 21.97
CA HIS A 362 -10.62 17.73 21.86
C HIS A 362 -11.67 17.57 20.76
N LEU A 363 -11.34 16.78 19.75
CA LEU A 363 -12.16 16.55 18.58
C LEU A 363 -12.81 15.18 18.68
N THR A 364 -14.11 15.13 18.41
CA THR A 364 -14.86 13.90 18.20
C THR A 364 -15.15 13.74 16.72
N GLU A 365 -14.68 12.66 16.12
CA GLU A 365 -14.90 12.38 14.70
C GLU A 365 -16.40 12.22 14.40
N THR A 366 -16.86 12.90 13.35
CA THR A 366 -18.25 12.80 12.85
C THR A 366 -18.33 12.16 11.47
N GLY A 367 -17.20 12.05 10.78
CA GLY A 367 -17.02 11.38 9.50
C GLY A 367 -15.53 11.32 9.14
N ARG A 368 -15.18 10.58 8.07
CA ARG A 368 -13.79 10.27 7.68
C ARG A 368 -12.84 11.47 7.64
N THR A 369 -13.35 12.65 7.28
CA THR A 369 -12.55 13.89 7.18
C THR A 369 -13.16 15.03 7.97
N THR A 370 -14.11 14.76 8.86
CA THR A 370 -14.86 15.79 9.60
C THR A 370 -14.96 15.44 11.07
N ALA A 371 -14.70 16.41 11.94
CA ALA A 371 -14.82 16.27 13.38
C ALA A 371 -15.51 17.50 13.99
N VAL A 372 -15.98 17.39 15.22
CA VAL A 372 -16.50 18.51 16.01
C VAL A 372 -15.74 18.60 17.32
N ASP A 373 -15.47 19.82 17.78
CA ASP A 373 -14.88 20.01 19.10
C ASP A 373 -15.95 20.12 20.21
N GLU A 374 -15.46 20.17 21.46
CA GLU A 374 -16.27 20.37 22.67
C GLU A 374 -17.13 21.66 22.68
N PHE A 375 -16.85 22.62 21.78
CA PHE A 375 -17.61 23.86 21.62
C PHE A 375 -18.57 23.83 20.41
N GLY A 376 -18.58 22.74 19.65
CA GLY A 376 -19.41 22.56 18.47
C GLY A 376 -18.88 23.23 17.21
N ASN A 377 -17.60 23.65 17.17
CA ASN A 377 -16.98 24.08 15.93
C ASN A 377 -16.68 22.84 15.07
N SER A 378 -16.82 22.98 13.75
CA SER A 378 -16.47 21.91 12.81
C SER A 378 -15.00 21.99 12.42
N TRP A 379 -14.42 20.82 12.17
CA TRP A 379 -13.04 20.63 11.80
C TRP A 379 -12.97 19.72 10.58
N SER A 380 -12.10 20.05 9.63
CA SER A 380 -11.79 19.23 8.46
C SER A 380 -10.36 18.72 8.51
N LEU A 381 -10.17 17.45 8.14
CA LEU A 381 -8.85 16.85 8.00
C LEU A 381 -8.24 17.27 6.65
N VAL A 382 -7.15 18.05 6.70
CA VAL A 382 -6.43 18.55 5.52
C VAL A 382 -4.96 18.16 5.64
N ILE A 383 -4.48 17.29 4.75
CA ILE A 383 -3.08 16.81 4.73
C ILE A 383 -2.68 16.27 6.12
N ASP A 384 -3.45 15.30 6.62
CA ASP A 384 -3.28 14.65 7.92
C ASP A 384 -3.25 15.57 9.14
N GLN A 385 -3.73 16.81 8.99
CA GLN A 385 -3.87 17.77 10.09
C GLN A 385 -5.31 18.24 10.20
N TRP A 386 -5.86 18.15 11.41
CA TRP A 386 -7.18 18.70 11.70
C TRP A 386 -7.11 20.23 11.71
N THR A 387 -7.87 20.85 10.81
CA THR A 387 -7.99 22.30 10.69
C THR A 387 -9.41 22.71 11.04
N MET A 388 -9.56 23.67 11.95
CA MET A 388 -10.87 24.20 12.30
C MET A 388 -11.45 24.92 11.08
N ASP A 389 -12.66 24.54 10.69
CA ASP A 389 -13.31 25.16 9.54
C ASP A 389 -13.56 26.63 9.86
N TYR A 390 -12.93 27.52 9.09
CA TYR A 390 -13.21 28.93 9.21
C TYR A 390 -14.62 29.19 8.69
N ILE A 391 -15.57 29.35 9.60
CA ILE A 391 -16.87 29.95 9.30
C ILE A 391 -16.64 31.46 9.37
N PRO A 392 -16.49 32.18 8.23
CA PRO A 392 -16.38 33.62 8.27
C PRO A 392 -17.56 34.19 9.04
N ASN A 393 -17.26 34.91 10.11
CA ASN A 393 -18.22 35.74 10.84
C ASN A 393 -18.64 36.97 10.00
N LYS A 394 -18.80 36.78 8.68
CA LYS A 394 -19.48 37.73 7.83
C LYS A 394 -20.94 37.64 8.22
N LYS A 395 -21.45 38.69 8.88
CA LYS A 395 -22.85 39.06 8.66
C LYS A 395 -23.05 38.97 7.16
N ILE A 396 -24.05 38.21 6.71
CA ILE A 396 -24.53 38.29 5.33
C ILE A 396 -25.03 39.73 5.20
N VAL A 397 -24.13 40.63 4.86
CA VAL A 397 -24.48 41.93 4.31
C VAL A 397 -24.82 41.54 2.89
N ASP A 398 -26.11 41.40 2.61
CA ASP A 398 -26.55 41.22 1.22
C ASP A 398 -25.89 42.36 0.43
N GLU A 399 -25.02 42.01 -0.51
CA GLU A 399 -24.52 42.98 -1.46
C GLU A 399 -25.76 43.63 -2.06
N ILE A 400 -25.84 44.96 -1.97
CA ILE A 400 -26.97 45.74 -2.47
C ILE A 400 -27.26 45.21 -3.87
N ALA A 401 -28.40 44.51 -4.03
CA ALA A 401 -28.78 43.94 -5.32
C ALA A 401 -28.68 45.04 -6.38
N MET A 402 -28.39 44.72 -7.65
CA MET A 402 -28.21 45.72 -8.73
C MET A 402 -29.32 46.80 -8.82
N SER A 403 -30.48 46.55 -8.20
CA SER A 403 -31.62 47.45 -8.06
C SER A 403 -31.55 48.44 -6.87
N GLY A 404 -30.53 48.41 -6.02
CA GLY A 404 -30.40 49.33 -4.86
C GLY A 404 -31.22 48.92 -3.63
N ILE A 405 -31.88 47.76 -3.63
CA ILE A 405 -32.86 47.36 -2.61
C ILE A 405 -32.38 46.09 -1.90
N ALA A 406 -31.79 46.24 -0.71
CA ALA A 406 -31.42 45.13 0.19
C ALA A 406 -32.62 44.63 1.02
N ARG A 407 -32.47 43.50 1.74
CA ARG A 407 -33.56 42.91 2.56
C ARG A 407 -34.07 43.86 3.65
N GLU A 408 -33.19 44.71 4.16
CA GLU A 408 -33.47 45.75 5.16
C GLU A 408 -34.12 47.02 4.58
N HIS A 409 -34.28 47.14 3.26
CA HIS A 409 -34.87 48.32 2.65
C HIS A 409 -36.40 48.36 2.83
N ALA A 410 -36.97 49.53 3.16
CA ALA A 410 -38.41 49.68 3.42
C ALA A 410 -39.32 49.22 2.26
N TYR A 411 -38.79 49.25 1.04
CA TYR A 411 -39.51 48.82 -0.17
C TYR A 411 -39.17 47.38 -0.61
N PHE A 412 -38.43 46.61 0.18
CA PHE A 412 -38.03 45.25 -0.18
C PHE A 412 -39.23 44.34 -0.50
N ASN A 413 -40.31 44.42 0.28
CA ASN A 413 -41.53 43.65 0.01
C ASN A 413 -42.16 44.02 -1.34
N MET A 414 -42.16 45.31 -1.70
CA MET A 414 -42.69 45.77 -2.99
C MET A 414 -41.79 45.31 -4.14
N TYR A 415 -40.47 45.38 -3.97
CA TYR A 415 -39.51 44.87 -4.94
C TYR A 415 -39.64 43.36 -5.16
N LYS A 416 -39.72 42.57 -4.08
CA LYS A 416 -39.96 41.12 -4.12
C LYS A 416 -41.23 40.78 -4.90
N TYR A 417 -42.31 41.51 -4.64
CA TYR A 417 -43.57 41.32 -5.36
C TYR A 417 -43.46 41.71 -6.84
N GLY A 418 -42.74 42.79 -7.17
CA GLY A 418 -42.46 43.15 -8.57
C GLY A 418 -41.66 42.09 -9.32
N GLN A 419 -40.64 41.50 -8.69
CA GLN A 419 -39.86 40.41 -9.28
C GLN A 419 -40.71 39.15 -9.48
N TYR A 420 -41.61 38.84 -8.54
CA TYR A 420 -42.59 37.76 -8.71
C TYR A 420 -43.45 37.97 -9.95
N LEU A 421 -44.02 39.17 -10.14
CA LEU A 421 -44.87 39.47 -11.29
C LEU A 421 -44.10 39.43 -12.63
N LEU A 422 -42.84 39.87 -12.63
CA LEU A 422 -41.99 39.77 -13.82
C LEU A 422 -41.70 38.31 -14.18
N ALA A 423 -41.32 37.50 -13.19
CA ALA A 423 -41.08 36.08 -13.36
C ALA A 423 -42.35 35.33 -13.80
N GLU A 424 -43.51 35.65 -13.24
CA GLU A 424 -44.80 35.08 -13.62
C GLU A 424 -45.16 35.42 -15.07
N ASN A 425 -44.95 36.67 -15.50
CA ASN A 425 -45.19 37.08 -16.89
C ASN A 425 -44.22 36.38 -17.86
N GLU A 426 -42.93 36.32 -17.53
CA GLU A 426 -41.91 35.65 -18.35
C GLU A 426 -42.17 34.14 -18.44
N LEU A 427 -42.56 33.52 -17.33
CA LEU A 427 -42.95 32.11 -17.28
C LEU A 427 -44.20 31.85 -18.14
N ASN A 428 -45.21 32.72 -18.11
CA ASN A 428 -46.39 32.62 -18.96
C ASN A 428 -46.09 32.76 -20.45
N GLN A 429 -45.08 33.57 -20.81
CA GLN A 429 -44.63 33.70 -22.20
C GLN A 429 -43.91 32.45 -22.69
N ILE A 430 -43.10 31.83 -21.82
CA ILE A 430 -42.33 30.62 -22.14
C ILE A 430 -43.23 29.38 -22.10
N CYS A 431 -44.17 29.31 -21.17
CA CYS A 431 -45.02 28.16 -20.91
C CYS A 431 -46.44 28.58 -20.47
N PRO A 432 -47.37 28.78 -21.43
CA PRO A 432 -48.73 29.24 -21.15
C PRO A 432 -49.60 28.29 -20.32
N GLY A 433 -49.17 27.03 -20.12
CA GLY A 433 -49.87 26.02 -19.32
C GLY A 433 -49.14 25.59 -18.04
N CYS A 434 -48.00 26.21 -17.71
CA CYS A 434 -47.23 25.85 -16.51
C CYS A 434 -47.88 26.33 -15.20
N LEU A 435 -48.88 27.21 -15.27
CA LEU A 435 -49.62 27.71 -14.10
C LEU A 435 -50.98 27.03 -13.91
N ASP A 436 -51.35 26.08 -14.77
CA ASP A 436 -52.65 25.39 -14.71
C ASP A 436 -52.68 24.26 -13.65
N GLY A 437 -51.52 23.88 -13.11
CA GLY A 437 -51.38 22.95 -11.98
C GLY A 437 -51.37 23.68 -10.64
N SER A 438 -51.96 23.10 -9.60
CA SER A 438 -51.87 23.66 -8.25
C SER A 438 -50.42 23.69 -7.77
N TYR A 439 -49.97 24.85 -7.27
CA TYR A 439 -48.62 25.06 -6.71
C TYR A 439 -48.25 24.12 -5.54
N GLU A 440 -49.16 23.26 -5.06
CA GLU A 440 -48.86 22.16 -4.12
C GLU A 440 -47.78 21.21 -4.65
N GLU A 441 -47.62 21.09 -5.97
CA GLU A 441 -46.52 20.30 -6.54
C GLU A 441 -45.17 21.01 -6.48
N ILE A 442 -45.12 22.36 -6.48
CA ILE A 442 -43.86 23.13 -6.44
C ILE A 442 -43.21 23.10 -5.06
N ASP A 443 -43.99 23.12 -3.97
CA ASP A 443 -43.47 22.84 -2.63
C ASP A 443 -42.86 21.43 -2.53
N ASN A 444 -43.26 20.50 -3.41
CA ASN A 444 -42.69 19.16 -3.51
C ASN A 444 -41.44 19.05 -4.41
N ILE A 445 -41.13 20.04 -5.26
CA ILE A 445 -39.93 19.97 -6.12
C ILE A 445 -38.66 20.19 -5.29
N PHE A 446 -38.76 20.94 -4.20
CA PHE A 446 -37.68 21.11 -3.22
C PHE A 446 -37.78 20.15 -2.02
N SER A 447 -38.80 19.29 -1.95
CA SER A 447 -38.99 18.35 -0.83
C SER A 447 -38.32 16.99 -1.03
N TYR A 448 -37.78 16.71 -2.22
CA TYR A 448 -37.13 15.43 -2.54
C TYR A 448 -35.89 15.12 -1.66
N ASP A 449 -35.33 16.08 -0.93
CA ASP A 449 -34.19 15.85 -0.03
C ASP A 449 -34.51 15.87 1.47
N PHE A 450 -35.74 16.13 1.89
CA PHE A 450 -36.09 16.04 3.31
C PHE A 450 -37.49 15.47 3.50
N LYS A 451 -37.57 14.22 4.01
CA LYS A 451 -38.79 13.66 4.61
C LYS A 451 -39.46 14.72 5.47
N GLU A 452 -40.78 14.88 5.34
CA GLU A 452 -41.61 15.78 6.14
C GLU A 452 -41.01 15.98 7.52
N ARG A 453 -40.61 17.22 7.84
CA ARG A 453 -40.09 17.57 9.15
C ARG A 453 -41.23 17.43 10.17
N ILE A 454 -41.48 16.20 10.63
CA ILE A 454 -42.17 15.97 11.88
C ILE A 454 -41.25 16.55 12.94
N SER A 455 -41.60 17.71 13.49
CA SER A 455 -40.84 18.31 14.58
C SER A 455 -40.65 17.26 15.66
N LYS A 456 -39.40 17.00 16.07
CA LYS A 456 -39.14 16.07 17.20
C LYS A 456 -39.93 16.48 18.44
N LEU A 457 -40.26 17.78 18.56
CA LEU A 457 -41.09 18.32 19.62
C LEU A 457 -42.55 17.87 19.54
N ASP A 458 -43.07 17.45 18.39
CA ASP A 458 -44.47 17.02 18.27
C ASP A 458 -44.69 15.57 18.72
N LYS A 459 -43.60 14.80 18.89
CA LYS A 459 -43.67 13.46 19.48
C LYS A 459 -43.96 13.56 20.99
N PRO A 460 -45.07 12.98 21.49
CA PRO A 460 -45.46 13.11 22.91
C PRO A 460 -44.40 12.54 23.87
N GLU A 461 -43.68 11.50 23.47
CA GLU A 461 -42.58 10.91 24.24
C GLU A 461 -41.40 11.87 24.44
N VAL A 462 -41.11 12.72 23.44
CA VAL A 462 -40.03 13.71 23.50
C VAL A 462 -40.43 14.86 24.41
N LYS A 463 -41.69 15.33 24.33
CA LYS A 463 -42.24 16.32 25.28
C LYS A 463 -42.16 15.82 26.73
N GLN A 464 -42.49 14.56 26.96
CA GLN A 464 -42.43 13.95 28.29
C GLN A 464 -41.00 13.87 28.83
N LYS A 465 -40.02 13.48 27.98
CA LYS A 465 -38.61 13.47 28.36
C LYS A 465 -38.06 14.86 28.63
N MET A 466 -38.47 15.87 27.86
CA MET A 466 -38.09 17.27 28.11
C MET A 466 -38.66 17.81 29.42
N LEU A 467 -39.92 17.53 29.73
CA LEU A 467 -40.53 17.89 31.02
C LEU A 467 -39.79 17.25 32.19
N LEU A 468 -39.49 15.95 32.11
CA LEU A 468 -38.75 15.25 33.15
C LEU A 468 -37.32 15.79 33.31
N GLY A 469 -36.66 16.14 32.20
CA GLY A 469 -35.35 16.78 32.20
C GLY A 469 -35.38 18.17 32.85
N SER A 470 -36.39 18.97 32.53
CA SER A 470 -36.61 20.29 33.12
C SER A 470 -36.87 20.20 34.63
N GLU A 471 -37.67 19.24 35.10
CA GLU A 471 -37.92 19.02 36.52
C GLU A 471 -36.65 18.61 37.27
N ARG A 472 -35.81 17.74 36.68
CA ARG A 472 -34.52 17.36 37.26
C ARG A 472 -33.57 18.55 37.33
N ALA A 473 -33.47 19.32 36.26
CA ALA A 473 -32.63 20.51 36.21
C ALA A 473 -33.07 21.56 37.25
N GLN A 474 -34.38 21.77 37.40
CA GLN A 474 -34.95 22.66 38.42
C GLN A 474 -34.56 22.19 39.83
N LYS A 475 -34.72 20.90 40.15
CA LYS A 475 -34.30 20.35 41.45
C LYS A 475 -32.82 20.51 41.73
N THR A 476 -31.97 20.30 40.72
CA THR A 476 -30.52 20.51 40.85
C THR A 476 -30.20 21.99 41.05
N MET A 477 -30.89 22.89 40.35
CA MET A 477 -30.71 24.33 40.50
C MET A 477 -31.15 24.81 41.89
N ASP A 478 -32.28 24.33 42.39
CA ASP A 478 -32.77 24.64 43.74
C ASP A 478 -31.78 24.16 44.81
N TYR A 479 -31.16 22.98 44.60
CA TYR A 479 -30.09 22.48 45.47
C TYR A 479 -28.83 23.34 45.45
N ILE A 480 -28.45 23.86 44.28
CA ILE A 480 -27.29 24.74 44.12
C ILE A 480 -27.54 26.11 44.77
N LEU A 481 -28.76 26.64 44.63
CA LEU A 481 -29.11 27.98 45.10
C LEU A 481 -29.40 28.03 46.60
N ASP A 482 -29.88 26.95 47.21
CA ASP A 482 -30.11 26.88 48.66
C ASP A 482 -29.73 25.52 49.29
N PRO A 483 -28.43 25.21 49.38
CA PRO A 483 -27.95 23.94 49.91
C PRO A 483 -28.27 23.73 51.41
N ILE A 484 -28.55 24.81 52.15
CA ILE A 484 -28.83 24.77 53.60
C ILE A 484 -30.26 24.30 53.87
N LEU A 485 -31.21 24.56 52.97
CA LEU A 485 -32.61 24.14 53.11
C LEU A 485 -32.81 22.63 52.88
N HIS A 486 -31.95 21.98 52.08
CA HIS A 486 -31.99 20.52 51.86
C HIS A 486 -31.40 19.69 53.01
N LEU A 487 -30.47 20.24 53.80
CA LEU A 487 -29.93 19.58 55.00
C LEU A 487 -30.89 19.56 56.19
N LYS A 488 -32.02 20.30 56.14
CA LYS A 488 -33.05 20.31 57.19
C LYS A 488 -34.24 19.38 56.92
N ASN A 489 -34.36 18.86 55.69
CA ASN A 489 -35.47 17.99 55.26
C ASN A 489 -35.03 16.55 54.94
N GLN A 490 -33.77 16.19 55.23
CA GLN A 490 -33.33 14.81 55.47
C GLN A 490 -33.26 14.60 56.98
#